data_AF-A0A927XB91-F1
#
_entry.id   AF-A0A927XB91-F1
#
_cell.length_a   1.000
_cell.length_b   1.000
_cell.length_c   1.000
_cell.angle_alpha   90.00
_cell.angle_beta   90.00
_cell.angle_gamma   90.00
#
_symmetry.space_group_name_H-M   'P 1'
#
loop_
_entity.id
_entity.type
_entity.pdbx_description
1 polymer ?
#
loop_
_entity_poly.entity_id
_entity_poly.type
_entity_poly.pdbx_seq_one_letter_code
_entity_poly.pdbx_strand_id
1 'polypeptide(L)'
;MYKIIMNKADFFKIHNRIATKNIEIIKEEVKFEVNHDALRTLKNIGYPYVLVDSFKIKSKLFLKKYYMVLIGFVFLFSLIYINNYRVSKIIFNTDTPINAEIEDRINSSIKDLFWFSFSNEDYTKLSKELRVQYSEYPYIEVYSKNNKIYVDIYTYHDEYPELEDDQGYGSIVSKKDAVIDYFYIHKGNSLISKNKYVKKGDVLVDGYINGSYIGAKGLVMGYTYESIDIVVNKVDEFEIETMNVDSYTEINFFGNKFNFGKDNEFSISEISKDNVFNLFDVFSIKKIEEVEKNVIIEENSLEAAIEKGKKVITENFNKNKTSSEEEMIDLYYYRYSESEDSYTITYIAKKLESIGIFKESSIDEAELTN
;
A
#
# COMPACT_ATOMS: atom_id res chain seq x y z
N MET A 1 -56.42 14.66 0.32
CA MET A 1 -57.07 14.32 -0.96
C MET A 1 -56.32 13.14 -1.56
N TYR A 2 -57.04 12.18 -2.13
CA TYR A 2 -56.52 10.93 -2.71
C TYR A 2 -56.42 11.09 -4.21
N LYS A 3 -55.29 10.73 -4.81
CA LYS A 3 -55.13 10.69 -6.27
C LYS A 3 -55.62 9.34 -6.79
N ILE A 4 -56.41 9.36 -7.83
CA ILE A 4 -57.02 8.17 -8.43
C ILE A 4 -56.75 8.20 -9.92
N ILE A 5 -56.44 7.04 -10.49
CA ILE A 5 -56.40 6.79 -11.92
C ILE A 5 -57.53 5.83 -12.26
N MET A 6 -58.31 6.15 -13.28
CA MET A 6 -59.46 5.36 -13.72
C MET A 6 -59.54 5.35 -15.23
N ASN A 7 -60.10 4.30 -15.82
CA ASN A 7 -60.40 4.31 -17.25
C ASN A 7 -61.37 5.48 -17.58
N LYS A 8 -61.11 6.17 -18.69
CA LYS A 8 -61.88 7.33 -19.14
C LYS A 8 -63.36 7.04 -19.32
N ALA A 9 -63.71 5.89 -19.89
CA ALA A 9 -65.10 5.49 -20.10
C ALA A 9 -65.86 5.33 -18.78
N ASP A 10 -65.19 4.81 -17.74
CA ASP A 10 -65.80 4.59 -16.43
C ASP A 10 -65.85 5.86 -15.60
N PHE A 11 -64.83 6.72 -15.70
CA PHE A 11 -64.82 8.04 -15.07
C PHE A 11 -66.02 8.89 -15.50
N PHE A 12 -66.30 8.97 -16.81
CA PHE A 12 -67.42 9.77 -17.31
C PHE A 12 -68.80 9.22 -16.92
N LYS A 13 -68.94 7.93 -16.59
CA LYS A 13 -70.22 7.40 -16.07
C LYS A 13 -70.53 7.89 -14.66
N ILE A 14 -69.49 8.22 -13.88
CA ILE A 14 -69.64 8.52 -12.46
C ILE A 14 -69.24 9.95 -12.06
N HIS A 15 -68.62 10.72 -12.95
CA HIS A 15 -68.08 12.06 -12.65
C HIS A 15 -69.10 13.00 -11.98
N ASN A 16 -70.38 12.93 -12.34
CA ASN A 16 -71.45 13.73 -11.75
C ASN A 16 -71.85 13.31 -10.33
N ARG A 17 -71.38 12.15 -9.85
CA ARG A 17 -71.71 11.57 -8.54
C ARG A 17 -70.59 11.71 -7.51
N ILE A 18 -69.41 12.18 -7.93
CA ILE A 18 -68.24 12.32 -7.07
C ILE A 18 -67.61 13.70 -7.22
N ALA A 19 -67.22 14.33 -6.10
CA ALA A 19 -66.53 15.61 -6.14
C ALA A 19 -65.04 15.40 -6.47
N THR A 20 -64.61 15.86 -7.64
CA THR A 20 -63.25 15.67 -8.17
C THR A 20 -62.51 17.00 -8.34
N LYS A 21 -61.19 17.01 -8.13
CA LYS A 21 -60.29 18.15 -8.36
C LYS A 21 -59.07 17.71 -9.18
N ASN A 22 -58.39 18.66 -9.84
CA ASN A 22 -57.14 18.43 -10.59
C ASN A 22 -57.23 17.25 -11.57
N ILE A 23 -58.15 17.34 -12.54
CA ILE A 23 -58.42 16.26 -13.52
C ILE A 23 -57.45 16.40 -14.70
N GLU A 24 -56.74 15.32 -15.01
CA GLU A 24 -55.86 15.18 -16.17
C GLU A 24 -56.27 13.95 -16.99
N ILE A 25 -56.58 14.14 -18.28
CA ILE A 25 -57.00 13.06 -19.19
C ILE A 25 -55.82 12.68 -20.08
N ILE A 26 -55.34 11.43 -19.98
CA ILE A 26 -54.22 10.92 -20.77
C ILE A 26 -54.68 9.67 -21.52
N LYS A 27 -54.88 9.81 -22.84
CA LYS A 27 -55.38 8.73 -23.71
C LYS A 27 -56.68 8.10 -23.18
N GLU A 28 -56.61 6.86 -22.71
CA GLU A 28 -57.74 6.05 -22.22
C GLU A 28 -57.88 6.07 -20.68
N GLU A 29 -57.05 6.84 -19.97
CA GLU A 29 -57.09 6.96 -18.51
C GLU A 29 -57.28 8.41 -18.05
N VAL A 30 -57.91 8.58 -16.88
CA VAL A 30 -58.16 9.87 -16.23
C VAL A 30 -57.57 9.84 -14.83
N LYS A 31 -56.71 10.82 -14.53
CA LYS A 31 -56.12 11.03 -13.22
C LYS A 31 -56.81 12.19 -12.54
N PHE A 32 -57.26 12.03 -11.30
CA PHE A 32 -57.96 13.08 -10.57
C PHE A 32 -57.84 12.89 -9.06
N GLU A 33 -58.08 13.97 -8.32
CA GLU A 33 -58.07 13.99 -6.87
C GLU A 33 -59.48 13.99 -6.27
N VAL A 34 -59.70 13.15 -5.25
CA VAL A 34 -60.96 13.11 -4.50
C VAL A 34 -60.74 13.30 -3.00
N ASN A 35 -61.77 13.75 -2.29
CA ASN A 35 -61.78 13.75 -0.83
C ASN A 35 -62.13 12.35 -0.28
N HIS A 36 -62.09 12.21 1.05
CA HIS A 36 -62.33 10.92 1.71
C HIS A 36 -63.77 10.41 1.50
N ASP A 37 -64.76 11.29 1.51
CA ASP A 37 -66.17 10.90 1.35
C ASP A 37 -66.50 10.47 -0.08
N ALA A 38 -65.97 11.19 -1.09
CA ALA A 38 -66.12 10.80 -2.49
C ALA A 38 -65.39 9.48 -2.81
N LEU A 39 -64.26 9.19 -2.14
CA LEU A 39 -63.59 7.89 -2.24
C LEU A 39 -64.47 6.76 -1.67
N ARG A 40 -65.18 7.00 -0.55
CA ARG A 40 -66.13 6.01 0.02
C ARG A 40 -67.28 5.73 -0.94
N THR A 41 -67.85 6.78 -1.54
CA THR A 41 -68.89 6.65 -2.57
C THR A 41 -68.37 5.87 -3.78
N LEU A 42 -67.16 6.18 -4.25
CA LEU A 42 -66.55 5.46 -5.36
C LEU A 42 -66.34 3.96 -5.08
N LYS A 43 -65.89 3.62 -3.86
CA LYS A 43 -65.73 2.22 -3.42
C LYS A 43 -67.05 1.47 -3.37
N ASN A 44 -68.14 2.13 -2.99
CA ASN A 44 -69.47 1.53 -2.92
C ASN A 44 -70.09 1.27 -4.30
N ILE A 45 -69.76 2.10 -5.30
CA ILE A 45 -70.30 1.95 -6.66
C ILE A 45 -69.58 0.82 -7.42
N GLY A 46 -68.36 0.45 -7.03
CA GLY A 46 -67.70 -0.79 -7.48
C GLY A 46 -67.00 -0.72 -8.85
N TYR A 47 -66.74 0.48 -9.39
CA TYR A 47 -65.93 0.63 -10.60
C TYR A 47 -64.44 0.36 -10.34
N PRO A 48 -63.69 -0.22 -11.30
CA PRO A 48 -62.26 -0.45 -11.15
C PRO A 48 -61.51 0.88 -11.18
N TYR A 49 -60.71 1.14 -10.14
CA TYR A 49 -59.83 2.30 -10.07
C TYR A 49 -58.51 1.94 -9.38
N VAL A 50 -57.45 2.68 -9.72
CA VAL A 50 -56.13 2.56 -9.08
C VAL A 50 -55.93 3.78 -8.19
N LEU A 51 -55.75 3.53 -6.89
CA LEU A 51 -55.44 4.57 -5.93
C LEU A 51 -53.94 4.84 -5.94
N VAL A 52 -53.57 6.07 -6.30
CA VAL A 52 -52.18 6.55 -6.25
C VAL A 52 -51.99 7.22 -4.89
N ASP A 53 -51.52 6.43 -3.92
CA ASP A 53 -51.42 6.86 -2.54
C ASP A 53 -50.34 7.95 -2.41
N SER A 54 -50.72 9.16 -1.98
CA SER A 54 -49.78 10.29 -1.92
C SER A 54 -49.07 10.33 -0.56
N PHE A 55 -48.01 9.53 -0.44
CA PHE A 55 -47.11 9.46 0.73
C PHE A 55 -46.70 10.85 1.28
N LYS A 56 -46.58 11.86 0.41
CA LYS A 56 -46.25 13.26 0.76
C LYS A 56 -47.30 13.95 1.66
N ILE A 57 -48.58 13.57 1.59
CA ILE A 57 -49.64 14.18 2.43
C ILE A 57 -49.68 13.51 3.81
N LYS A 58 -49.58 12.17 3.85
CA LYS A 58 -49.52 11.39 5.10
C LYS A 58 -48.31 11.78 5.94
N SER A 59 -47.13 11.95 5.33
CA SER A 59 -45.90 12.39 6.02
C SER A 59 -46.00 13.80 6.61
N LYS A 60 -46.59 14.79 5.92
CA LYS A 60 -46.79 16.14 6.48
C LYS A 60 -47.72 16.17 7.69
N LEU A 61 -48.79 15.38 7.69
CA LEU A 61 -49.71 15.25 8.82
C LEU A 61 -49.06 14.50 10.00
N PHE A 62 -48.29 13.46 9.71
CA PHE A 62 -47.51 12.73 10.70
C PHE A 62 -46.46 13.62 11.37
N LEU A 63 -45.67 14.38 10.60
CA LEU A 63 -44.68 15.33 11.11
C LEU A 63 -45.31 16.40 12.02
N LYS A 64 -46.47 16.97 11.64
CA LYS A 64 -47.18 17.95 12.49
C LYS A 64 -47.74 17.36 13.77
N LYS A 65 -48.14 16.08 13.76
CA LYS A 65 -48.70 15.41 14.95
C LYS A 65 -47.59 15.02 15.94
N TYR A 66 -46.43 14.61 15.44
CA TYR A 66 -45.34 14.07 16.27
C TYR A 66 -44.13 14.99 16.37
N TYR A 67 -44.22 16.28 15.99
CA TYR A 67 -43.07 17.18 15.99
C TYR A 67 -42.40 17.32 17.37
N MET A 68 -43.16 17.37 18.47
CA MET A 68 -42.58 17.37 19.82
C MET A 68 -41.81 16.08 20.13
N VAL A 69 -42.34 14.93 19.70
CA VAL A 69 -41.68 13.63 19.86
C VAL A 69 -40.39 13.58 19.04
N LEU A 70 -40.42 14.09 17.80
CA LEU A 70 -39.23 14.18 16.93
C LEU A 70 -38.17 15.12 17.51
N ILE A 71 -38.56 16.27 18.06
CA ILE A 71 -37.64 17.17 18.77
C ILE A 71 -37.05 16.46 19.99
N GLY A 72 -37.84 15.69 20.73
CA GLY A 72 -37.36 14.86 21.84
C GLY A 72 -36.31 13.84 21.38
N PHE A 73 -36.54 13.17 20.26
CA PHE A 73 -35.54 12.26 19.68
C PHE A 73 -34.27 12.99 19.24
N VAL A 74 -34.38 14.12 18.54
CA VAL A 74 -33.22 14.93 18.14
C VAL A 74 -32.43 15.38 19.36
N PHE A 75 -33.11 15.86 20.41
CA PHE A 75 -32.47 16.26 21.67
C PHE A 75 -31.77 15.08 22.36
N LEU A 76 -32.42 13.91 22.41
CA LEU A 76 -31.82 12.69 22.96
C LEU A 76 -30.56 12.27 22.18
N PHE A 77 -30.63 12.25 20.85
CA PHE A 77 -29.46 11.92 20.02
C PHE A 77 -28.35 12.96 20.16
N SER A 78 -28.67 14.24 20.28
CA SER A 78 -27.68 15.29 20.56
C SER A 78 -27.02 15.09 21.92
N LEU A 79 -27.77 14.71 22.95
CA LEU A 79 -27.19 14.39 24.27
C LEU A 79 -26.26 13.18 24.20
N ILE A 80 -26.66 12.12 23.50
CA ILE A 80 -25.82 10.93 23.28
C ILE A 80 -24.57 11.31 22.50
N TYR A 81 -24.69 12.15 21.47
CA TYR A 81 -23.56 12.61 20.67
C TYR A 81 -22.57 13.42 21.51
N ILE A 82 -23.06 14.42 22.26
CA ILE A 82 -22.22 15.22 23.17
C ILE A 82 -21.57 14.31 24.21
N ASN A 83 -22.28 13.31 24.73
CA ASN A 83 -21.74 12.39 25.72
C ASN A 83 -20.69 11.44 25.15
N ASN A 84 -20.69 11.13 23.85
CA ASN A 84 -19.71 10.22 23.25
C ASN A 84 -18.45 10.94 22.72
N TYR A 85 -18.60 12.17 22.24
CA TYR A 85 -17.51 12.89 21.55
C TYR A 85 -16.85 13.99 22.39
N ARG A 86 -17.36 14.24 23.59
CA ARG A 86 -16.76 15.20 24.51
C ARG A 86 -15.41 14.69 24.99
N VAL A 87 -14.44 15.58 25.08
CA VAL A 87 -13.17 15.36 25.78
C VAL A 87 -13.26 16.03 27.15
N SER A 88 -12.96 15.28 28.20
CA SER A 88 -13.01 15.76 29.58
C SER A 88 -11.63 15.98 30.18
N LYS A 89 -10.64 15.14 29.83
CA LYS A 89 -9.29 15.19 30.40
C LYS A 89 -8.31 14.40 29.54
N ILE A 90 -7.04 14.82 29.54
CA ILE A 90 -5.89 14.07 29.03
C ILE A 90 -5.21 13.39 30.21
N ILE A 91 -4.93 12.09 30.10
CA ILE A 91 -4.32 11.27 31.14
C ILE A 91 -3.08 10.62 30.56
N PHE A 92 -1.95 10.82 31.25
CA PHE A 92 -0.70 10.14 30.95
C PHE A 92 -0.54 8.93 31.88
N ASN A 93 -0.02 7.83 31.34
CA ASN A 93 0.30 6.64 32.14
C ASN A 93 1.55 6.84 33.03
N THR A 94 2.50 7.67 32.60
CA THR A 94 3.76 7.95 33.30
C THR A 94 4.17 9.43 33.16
N ASP A 95 4.97 9.93 34.09
CA ASP A 95 5.43 11.31 34.10
C ASP A 95 6.76 11.44 33.36
N THR A 96 6.78 12.16 32.23
CA THR A 96 7.97 12.33 31.39
C THR A 96 8.16 13.80 31.00
N PRO A 97 9.40 14.22 30.67
CA PRO A 97 9.67 15.59 30.23
C PRO A 97 8.90 16.01 28.96
N ILE A 98 8.44 15.06 28.15
CA ILE A 98 7.71 15.32 26.89
C ILE A 98 6.20 15.47 27.08
N ASN A 99 5.67 15.21 28.29
CA ASN A 99 4.23 15.24 28.57
C ASN A 99 3.62 16.60 28.25
N ALA A 100 4.28 17.69 28.65
CA ALA A 100 3.77 19.05 28.42
C ALA A 100 3.67 19.38 26.92
N GLU A 101 4.67 18.98 26.13
CA GLU A 101 4.69 19.25 24.69
C GLU A 101 3.62 18.42 23.94
N ILE A 102 3.43 17.16 24.34
CA ILE A 102 2.34 16.31 23.81
C ILE A 102 0.98 16.86 24.21
N GLU A 103 0.81 17.30 25.45
CA GLU A 103 -0.42 17.91 25.94
C GLU A 103 -0.79 19.18 25.16
N ASP A 104 0.18 20.08 24.93
CA ASP A 104 -0.02 21.29 24.13
C ASP A 104 -0.42 20.96 22.69
N ARG A 105 0.22 19.96 22.08
CA ARG A 105 -0.13 19.50 20.73
C ARG A 105 -1.56 18.95 20.66
N ILE A 106 -1.96 18.12 21.63
CA ILE A 106 -3.33 17.61 21.71
C ILE A 106 -4.31 18.77 21.93
N ASN A 107 -4.02 19.69 22.85
CA ASN A 107 -4.88 20.85 23.13
C ASN A 107 -5.05 21.76 21.91
N SER A 108 -4.04 21.89 21.06
CA SER A 108 -4.15 22.67 19.81
C SER A 108 -5.18 22.10 18.81
N SER A 109 -5.45 20.79 18.90
CA SER A 109 -6.44 20.10 18.06
C SER A 109 -7.87 20.12 18.64
N ILE A 110 -8.01 20.49 19.92
CA ILE A 110 -9.29 20.53 20.61
C ILE A 110 -10.05 21.82 20.26
N LYS A 111 -11.34 21.68 19.98
CA LYS A 111 -12.25 22.79 19.71
C LYS A 111 -13.29 22.89 20.83
N ASP A 112 -13.37 24.07 21.44
CA ASP A 112 -14.36 24.36 22.46
C ASP A 112 -15.66 24.88 21.84
N LEU A 113 -16.78 24.30 22.27
CA LEU A 113 -18.13 24.75 21.96
C LEU A 113 -18.90 24.92 23.28
N PHE A 114 -19.11 26.18 23.68
CA PHE A 114 -19.64 26.55 25.00
C PHE A 114 -18.81 25.94 26.15
N TRP A 115 -19.39 25.03 26.95
CA TRP A 115 -18.75 24.37 28.10
C TRP A 115 -18.22 22.96 27.76
N PHE A 116 -18.23 22.59 26.48
CA PHE A 116 -17.83 21.26 26.02
C PHE A 116 -16.66 21.36 25.04
N SER A 117 -15.62 20.57 25.32
CA SER A 117 -14.44 20.43 24.45
C SER A 117 -14.59 19.20 23.57
N PHE A 118 -14.28 19.32 22.29
CA PHE A 118 -14.38 18.25 21.30
C PHE A 118 -13.06 18.07 20.57
N SER A 119 -12.65 16.83 20.33
CA SER A 119 -11.50 16.51 19.50
C SER A 119 -11.96 15.84 18.21
N ASN A 120 -11.37 16.25 17.09
CA ASN A 120 -11.54 15.63 15.78
C ASN A 120 -10.20 15.09 15.26
N GLU A 121 -9.24 14.89 16.15
CA GLU A 121 -7.90 14.41 15.82
C GLU A 121 -7.93 12.91 15.54
N ASP A 122 -7.20 12.47 14.51
CA ASP A 122 -6.97 11.05 14.27
C ASP A 122 -5.84 10.57 15.19
N TYR A 123 -6.22 9.99 16.33
CA TYR A 123 -5.27 9.51 17.32
C TYR A 123 -4.31 8.42 16.79
N THR A 124 -4.73 7.65 15.78
CA THR A 124 -3.85 6.65 15.15
C THR A 124 -2.73 7.33 14.40
N LYS A 125 -3.06 8.39 13.67
CA LYS A 125 -2.08 9.20 12.94
C LYS A 125 -1.18 9.96 13.90
N LEU A 126 -1.75 10.60 14.91
CA LEU A 126 -1.01 11.32 15.95
C LEU A 126 -0.01 10.40 16.66
N SER A 127 -0.42 9.18 17.03
CA SER A 127 0.47 8.19 17.65
C SER A 127 1.69 7.87 16.78
N LYS A 128 1.50 7.73 15.47
CA LYS A 128 2.61 7.49 14.53
C LYS A 128 3.55 8.69 14.45
N GLU A 129 3.00 9.90 14.36
CA GLU A 129 3.80 11.13 14.29
C GLU A 129 4.62 11.34 15.58
N LEU A 130 4.02 11.08 16.75
CA LEU A 130 4.70 11.18 18.05
C LEU A 130 5.82 10.14 18.20
N ARG A 131 5.62 8.91 17.73
CA ARG A 131 6.67 7.87 17.72
C ARG A 131 7.87 8.24 16.84
N VAL A 132 7.64 8.96 15.75
CA VAL A 132 8.73 9.46 14.89
C VAL A 132 9.45 10.63 15.54
N GLN A 133 8.72 11.56 16.15
CA GLN A 133 9.29 12.75 16.77
C GLN A 133 10.11 12.42 18.02
N TYR A 134 9.63 11.50 18.87
CA TYR A 134 10.26 11.13 20.13
C TYR A 134 10.81 9.70 20.08
N SER A 135 11.77 9.49 19.19
CA SER A 135 12.40 8.19 18.93
C SER A 135 13.11 7.56 20.14
N GLU A 136 13.38 8.35 21.18
CA GLU A 136 13.97 7.91 22.44
C GLU A 136 12.99 7.14 23.34
N TYR A 137 11.69 7.19 23.08
CA TYR A 137 10.69 6.38 23.77
C TYR A 137 10.28 5.18 22.90
N PRO A 138 10.37 3.94 23.43
CA PRO A 138 10.04 2.73 22.68
C PRO A 138 8.68 2.72 22.00
N TYR A 139 7.66 3.24 22.68
CA TYR A 139 6.31 3.25 22.16
C TYR A 139 5.49 4.38 22.79
N ILE A 140 4.80 5.12 21.93
CA ILE A 140 3.84 6.16 22.33
C ILE A 140 2.53 5.84 21.61
N GLU A 141 1.47 5.71 22.37
CA GLU A 141 0.12 5.52 21.87
C GLU A 141 -0.83 6.54 22.49
N VAL A 142 -1.59 7.18 21.62
CA VAL A 142 -2.67 8.07 22.01
C VAL A 142 -3.96 7.42 21.59
N TYR A 143 -4.92 7.34 22.50
CA TYR A 143 -6.26 6.84 22.19
C TYR A 143 -7.31 7.53 23.06
N SER A 144 -8.58 7.49 22.62
CA SER A 144 -9.70 8.02 23.39
C SER A 144 -10.55 6.89 23.96
N LYS A 145 -10.83 6.94 25.26
CA LYS A 145 -11.73 6.00 25.94
C LYS A 145 -12.54 6.73 27.00
N ASN A 146 -13.85 6.54 27.00
CA ASN A 146 -14.76 7.14 27.98
C ASN A 146 -14.58 8.67 28.14
N ASN A 147 -14.55 9.42 27.04
CA ASN A 147 -14.37 10.88 27.02
C ASN A 147 -13.04 11.38 27.59
N LYS A 148 -12.04 10.50 27.68
CA LYS A 148 -10.70 10.82 28.16
C LYS A 148 -9.71 10.41 27.09
N ILE A 149 -8.73 11.25 26.85
CA ILE A 149 -7.61 10.93 25.99
C ILE A 149 -6.54 10.31 26.88
N TYR A 150 -6.13 9.10 26.55
CA TYR A 150 -5.02 8.42 27.19
C TYR A 150 -3.80 8.58 26.29
N VAL A 151 -2.69 8.94 26.90
CA VAL A 151 -1.37 8.96 26.28
C VAL A 151 -0.54 7.96 27.06
N ASP A 152 -0.33 6.81 26.43
CA ASP A 152 0.51 5.76 26.98
C ASP A 152 1.90 5.89 26.38
N ILE A 153 2.85 6.25 27.23
CA ILE A 153 4.28 6.32 26.93
C ILE A 153 4.92 5.15 27.63
N TYR A 154 5.47 4.22 26.85
CA TYR A 154 6.18 3.06 27.37
C TYR A 154 7.66 3.36 27.34
N THR A 155 8.29 3.24 28.50
CA THR A 155 9.74 3.25 28.66
C THR A 155 10.29 1.84 28.42
N TYR A 156 11.62 1.71 28.31
CA TYR A 156 12.29 0.43 28.10
C TYR A 156 12.04 -0.61 29.22
N HIS A 157 11.29 -0.28 30.27
CA HIS A 157 11.02 -1.12 31.43
C HIS A 157 9.54 -1.52 31.55
N ASP A 158 8.67 -1.08 30.64
CA ASP A 158 7.21 -1.32 30.71
C ASP A 158 6.76 -2.50 29.82
N GLU A 159 5.69 -3.18 30.21
CA GLU A 159 5.10 -4.34 29.50
C GLU A 159 4.22 -3.89 28.32
N TYR A 160 4.43 -4.46 27.11
CA TYR A 160 3.68 -4.09 25.90
C TYR A 160 2.41 -4.94 25.72
N PRO A 161 1.29 -4.39 25.20
CA PRO A 161 0.10 -5.17 24.91
C PRO A 161 0.31 -6.16 23.75
N GLU A 162 -0.05 -7.42 23.97
CA GLU A 162 0.03 -8.50 22.98
C GLU A 162 -0.93 -8.24 21.81
N LEU A 163 -0.39 -8.05 20.60
CA LEU A 163 -1.16 -8.17 19.36
C LEU A 163 -0.98 -9.60 18.81
N GLU A 164 -2.10 -10.25 18.48
CA GLU A 164 -2.15 -11.53 17.77
C GLU A 164 -1.60 -11.33 16.35
N ASP A 165 -0.53 -12.05 15.99
CA ASP A 165 -0.09 -12.18 14.60
C ASP A 165 0.63 -13.52 14.39
N ASP A 166 0.51 -14.03 13.16
CA ASP A 166 0.58 -15.41 12.65
C ASP A 166 1.99 -16.04 12.61
N GLN A 167 2.95 -15.50 13.35
CA GLN A 167 4.32 -16.02 13.41
C GLN A 167 4.49 -16.83 14.70
N GLY A 168 4.95 -18.08 14.57
CA GLY A 168 5.23 -18.96 15.69
C GLY A 168 6.15 -18.32 16.75
N TYR A 169 6.42 -19.05 17.83
CA TYR A 169 7.26 -18.53 18.90
C TYR A 169 8.71 -18.36 18.44
N GLY A 170 9.35 -17.22 18.71
CA GLY A 170 10.71 -16.99 18.24
C GLY A 170 11.26 -15.59 18.46
N SER A 171 12.55 -15.43 18.21
CA SER A 171 13.31 -14.21 18.48
C SER A 171 13.88 -13.64 17.18
N ILE A 172 14.11 -12.33 17.12
CA ILE A 172 14.82 -11.69 16.01
C ILE A 172 16.31 -11.78 16.31
N VAL A 173 17.07 -12.42 15.41
CA VAL A 173 18.51 -12.57 15.50
C VAL A 173 19.22 -11.78 14.42
N SER A 174 20.48 -11.41 14.66
CA SER A 174 21.28 -10.70 13.68
C SER A 174 21.74 -11.63 12.56
N LYS A 175 21.49 -11.29 11.30
CA LYS A 175 22.06 -12.01 10.15
C LYS A 175 23.47 -11.54 9.77
N LYS A 176 23.94 -10.42 10.32
CA LYS A 176 25.22 -9.76 9.98
C LYS A 176 25.90 -9.13 11.19
N ASP A 177 27.20 -8.89 11.10
CA ASP A 177 27.90 -8.03 12.06
C ASP A 177 27.56 -6.58 11.74
N ALA A 178 27.16 -5.81 12.75
CA ALA A 178 26.66 -4.45 12.54
C ALA A 178 26.79 -3.55 13.77
N VAL A 179 26.78 -2.24 13.53
CA VAL A 179 26.53 -1.23 14.57
C VAL A 179 25.10 -0.72 14.40
N ILE A 180 24.28 -0.87 15.44
CA ILE A 180 22.85 -0.47 15.41
C ILE A 180 22.73 1.03 15.19
N ASP A 181 21.92 1.45 14.20
CA ASP A 181 21.58 2.86 13.98
C ASP A 181 20.21 3.20 14.57
N TYR A 182 19.17 2.51 14.12
CA TYR A 182 17.82 2.61 14.68
C TYR A 182 17.06 1.30 14.56
N PHE A 183 16.00 1.17 15.34
CA PHE A 183 15.15 -0.02 15.33
C PHE A 183 13.72 0.34 15.74
N TYR A 184 12.77 -0.43 15.21
CA TYR A 184 11.36 -0.37 15.55
C TYR A 184 10.94 -1.74 16.06
N ILE A 185 10.51 -1.83 17.32
CA ILE A 185 10.08 -3.10 17.91
C ILE A 185 8.57 -3.02 18.11
N HIS A 186 7.86 -3.98 17.52
CA HIS A 186 6.41 -4.12 17.66
C HIS A 186 6.04 -5.16 18.71
N LYS A 187 6.84 -6.24 18.82
CA LYS A 187 6.62 -7.34 19.76
C LYS A 187 7.98 -7.94 20.16
N GLY A 188 8.16 -8.27 21.44
CA GLY A 188 9.42 -8.82 21.96
C GLY A 188 10.21 -7.85 22.83
N ASN A 189 11.13 -8.40 23.63
CA ASN A 189 12.02 -7.64 24.50
C ASN A 189 13.24 -7.16 23.73
N SER A 190 13.49 -5.84 23.70
CA SER A 190 14.68 -5.28 23.06
C SER A 190 15.93 -5.63 23.86
N LEU A 191 16.92 -6.26 23.22
CA LEU A 191 18.25 -6.48 23.79
C LEU A 191 19.29 -5.52 23.20
N ILE A 192 18.86 -4.55 22.41
CA ILE A 192 19.71 -3.64 21.65
C ILE A 192 19.43 -2.17 21.97
N SER A 193 20.44 -1.35 21.70
CA SER A 193 20.39 0.11 21.81
C SER A 193 21.14 0.72 20.63
N LYS A 194 20.86 1.98 20.33
CA LYS A 194 21.60 2.73 19.30
C LYS A 194 23.11 2.70 19.60
N ASN A 195 23.92 2.64 18.54
CA ASN A 195 25.38 2.53 18.55
C ASN A 195 25.96 1.26 19.21
N LYS A 196 25.13 0.27 19.56
CA LYS A 196 25.61 -1.03 20.04
C LYS A 196 26.18 -1.83 18.86
N TYR A 197 27.35 -2.44 19.06
CA TYR A 197 27.87 -3.43 18.14
C TYR A 197 27.23 -4.80 18.41
N VAL A 198 26.78 -5.47 17.36
CA VAL A 198 26.20 -6.82 17.38
C VAL A 198 26.90 -7.69 16.36
N LYS A 199 27.04 -8.98 16.69
CA LYS A 199 27.57 -9.99 15.79
C LYS A 199 26.45 -10.77 15.14
N LYS A 200 26.73 -11.37 13.98
CA LYS A 200 25.86 -12.36 13.37
C LYS A 200 25.55 -13.48 14.36
N GLY A 201 24.26 -13.74 14.54
CA GLY A 201 23.74 -14.72 15.49
C GLY A 201 23.28 -14.12 16.82
N ASP A 202 23.65 -12.88 17.16
CA ASP A 202 23.21 -12.23 18.39
C ASP A 202 21.69 -12.04 18.39
N VAL A 203 21.04 -12.28 19.54
CA VAL A 203 19.61 -11.99 19.72
C VAL A 203 19.44 -10.48 19.83
N LEU A 204 18.65 -9.92 18.92
CA LEU A 204 18.36 -8.49 18.85
C LEU A 204 17.08 -8.16 19.60
N VAL A 205 16.05 -8.98 19.39
CA VAL A 205 14.74 -8.88 20.04
C VAL A 205 14.36 -10.26 20.53
N ASP A 206 14.20 -10.41 21.83
CA ASP A 206 13.85 -11.69 22.44
C ASP A 206 12.33 -11.91 22.44
N GLY A 207 11.90 -13.10 22.02
CA GLY A 207 10.51 -13.53 22.03
C GLY A 207 10.02 -14.03 23.40
N TYR A 208 10.89 -14.10 24.41
CA TYR A 208 10.48 -14.46 25.77
C TYR A 208 10.12 -13.21 26.59
N ILE A 209 8.85 -13.06 26.94
CA ILE A 209 8.34 -11.96 27.76
C ILE A 209 7.58 -12.55 28.95
N ASN A 210 8.02 -12.20 30.17
CA ASN A 210 7.27 -12.44 31.41
C ASN A 210 6.77 -13.88 31.62
N GLY A 211 7.57 -14.88 31.25
CA GLY A 211 7.19 -16.29 31.39
C GLY A 211 6.53 -16.91 30.16
N SER A 212 6.15 -16.10 29.17
CA SER A 212 5.49 -16.54 27.95
C SER A 212 6.38 -16.35 26.73
N TYR A 213 6.32 -17.31 25.82
CA TYR A 213 6.92 -17.16 24.49
C TYR A 213 5.93 -16.48 23.55
N ILE A 214 6.46 -15.58 22.74
CA ILE A 214 5.74 -14.89 21.66
C ILE A 214 6.61 -14.85 20.40
N GLY A 215 6.01 -14.59 19.24
CA GLY A 215 6.76 -14.26 18.02
C GLY A 215 7.28 -12.83 18.06
N ALA A 216 8.58 -12.63 18.22
CA ALA A 216 9.19 -11.30 18.17
C ALA A 216 9.00 -10.65 16.78
N LYS A 217 8.64 -9.36 16.76
CA LYS A 217 8.36 -8.60 15.55
C LYS A 217 8.99 -7.21 15.63
N GLY A 218 9.74 -6.84 14.60
CA GLY A 218 10.42 -5.55 14.55
C GLY A 218 11.36 -5.43 13.36
N LEU A 219 11.82 -4.21 13.12
CA LEU A 219 12.84 -3.87 12.13
C LEU A 219 14.08 -3.38 12.88
N VAL A 220 15.25 -3.93 12.55
CA VAL A 220 16.52 -3.49 13.11
C VAL A 220 17.45 -3.08 11.98
N MET A 221 17.84 -1.81 11.96
CA MET A 221 18.72 -1.24 10.95
C MET A 221 20.10 -0.99 11.55
N GLY A 222 21.14 -1.39 10.84
CA GLY A 222 22.51 -1.26 11.31
C GLY A 222 23.49 -0.98 10.20
N TYR A 223 24.58 -0.31 10.56
CA TYR A 223 25.73 -0.12 9.69
C TYR A 223 26.54 -1.42 9.61
N THR A 224 26.65 -1.98 8.41
CA THR A 224 27.45 -3.15 8.10
C THR A 224 28.67 -2.77 7.28
N TYR A 225 29.71 -3.57 7.38
CA TYR A 225 30.95 -3.44 6.62
C TYR A 225 31.19 -4.75 5.87
N GLU A 226 31.29 -4.67 4.55
CA GLU A 226 31.47 -5.85 3.70
C GLU A 226 32.64 -5.65 2.73
N SER A 227 33.47 -6.68 2.58
CA SER A 227 34.52 -6.74 1.57
C SER A 227 33.95 -7.35 0.30
N ILE A 228 34.07 -6.65 -0.82
CA ILE A 228 33.52 -7.06 -2.12
C ILE A 228 34.65 -7.09 -3.14
N ASP A 229 34.84 -8.23 -3.79
CA ASP A 229 35.81 -8.39 -4.88
C ASP A 229 35.09 -8.33 -6.24
N ILE A 230 35.57 -7.46 -7.13
CA ILE A 230 35.07 -7.33 -8.51
C ILE A 230 36.22 -7.61 -9.48
N VAL A 231 35.95 -8.46 -10.47
CA VAL A 231 36.87 -8.71 -11.58
C VAL A 231 36.44 -7.85 -12.77
N VAL A 232 37.39 -7.09 -13.31
CA VAL A 232 37.20 -6.26 -14.50
C VAL A 232 38.26 -6.62 -15.53
N ASN A 233 37.85 -6.97 -16.74
CA ASN A 233 38.77 -7.27 -17.82
C ASN A 233 39.50 -6.00 -18.26
N LYS A 234 40.77 -6.13 -18.65
CA LYS A 234 41.53 -5.04 -19.25
C LYS A 234 41.02 -4.68 -20.63
N VAL A 235 40.42 -5.64 -21.32
CA VAL A 235 39.87 -5.47 -22.66
C VAL A 235 38.46 -6.06 -22.65
N ASP A 236 37.47 -5.25 -22.98
CA ASP A 236 36.10 -5.69 -23.24
C ASP A 236 35.80 -5.51 -24.73
N GLU A 237 35.19 -6.53 -25.34
CA GLU A 237 34.78 -6.50 -26.75
C GLU A 237 33.25 -6.44 -26.84
N PHE A 238 32.75 -5.45 -27.57
CA PHE A 238 31.32 -5.26 -27.79
C PHE A 238 31.00 -5.30 -29.27
N GLU A 239 30.10 -6.18 -29.67
CA GLU A 239 29.48 -6.14 -30.99
C GLU A 239 28.34 -5.11 -30.99
N ILE A 240 28.46 -4.07 -31.81
CA ILE A 240 27.41 -3.07 -32.03
C ILE A 240 26.88 -3.15 -33.46
N GLU A 241 25.55 -3.13 -33.59
CA GLU A 241 24.89 -3.00 -34.89
C GLU A 241 25.15 -1.61 -35.47
N THR A 242 25.46 -1.56 -36.77
CA THR A 242 25.61 -0.30 -37.51
C THR A 242 24.29 0.04 -38.23
N MET A 243 24.26 1.20 -38.88
CA MET A 243 23.13 1.56 -39.76
C MET A 243 23.23 0.94 -41.16
N ASN A 244 24.29 0.20 -41.46
CA ASN A 244 24.48 -0.43 -42.76
C ASN A 244 23.74 -1.76 -42.79
N VAL A 245 22.74 -1.84 -43.66
CA VAL A 245 21.88 -3.00 -43.84
C VAL A 245 21.88 -3.39 -45.31
N ASP A 246 22.04 -4.68 -45.58
CA ASP A 246 21.85 -5.25 -46.91
C ASP A 246 20.62 -6.18 -46.90
N SER A 247 19.73 -6.00 -47.88
CA SER A 247 18.47 -6.73 -47.96
C SER A 247 18.36 -7.39 -49.32
N TYR A 248 18.46 -8.72 -49.34
CA TYR A 248 18.49 -9.51 -50.57
C TYR A 248 17.59 -10.73 -50.49
N THR A 249 17.36 -11.37 -51.63
CA THR A 249 16.52 -12.58 -51.70
C THR A 249 17.39 -13.82 -51.87
N GLU A 250 17.28 -14.78 -50.96
CA GLU A 250 17.85 -16.12 -51.09
C GLU A 250 16.82 -17.05 -51.72
N ILE A 251 17.09 -17.53 -52.93
CA ILE A 251 16.31 -18.56 -53.61
C ILE A 251 17.08 -19.88 -53.47
N ASN A 252 16.48 -20.84 -52.78
CA ASN A 252 16.94 -22.22 -52.76
C ASN A 252 16.17 -23.02 -53.81
N PHE A 253 16.86 -23.72 -54.70
CA PHE A 253 16.26 -24.62 -55.69
C PHE A 253 17.06 -25.93 -55.72
N PHE A 254 16.40 -27.04 -55.39
CA PHE A 254 16.99 -28.38 -55.28
C PHE A 254 18.27 -28.42 -54.42
N GLY A 255 18.30 -27.66 -53.32
CA GLY A 255 19.44 -27.58 -52.40
C GLY A 255 20.52 -26.57 -52.81
N ASN A 256 20.43 -25.98 -54.01
CA ASN A 256 21.34 -24.91 -54.43
C ASN A 256 20.79 -23.55 -54.03
N LYS A 257 21.59 -22.76 -53.32
CA LYS A 257 21.21 -21.41 -52.85
C LYS A 257 21.77 -20.34 -53.78
N PHE A 258 20.91 -19.41 -54.17
CA PHE A 258 21.25 -18.27 -55.01
C PHE A 258 20.79 -16.99 -54.31
N ASN A 259 21.73 -16.07 -54.06
CA ASN A 259 21.45 -14.77 -53.45
C ASN A 259 21.30 -13.73 -54.57
N PHE A 260 20.17 -13.03 -54.60
CA PHE A 260 19.85 -12.02 -55.60
C PHE A 260 19.68 -10.64 -54.95
N GLY A 261 20.40 -9.65 -55.47
CA GLY A 261 20.38 -8.27 -54.97
C GLY A 261 21.20 -8.07 -53.70
N LYS A 262 22.21 -8.93 -53.46
CA LYS A 262 23.21 -8.71 -52.41
C LYS A 262 24.25 -7.74 -52.95
N ASP A 263 24.38 -6.58 -52.32
CA ASP A 263 25.24 -5.49 -52.78
C ASP A 263 26.48 -5.32 -51.89
N ASN A 264 26.42 -5.74 -50.62
CA ASN A 264 27.51 -5.59 -49.66
C ASN A 264 27.98 -6.93 -49.09
N GLU A 265 29.27 -7.04 -48.80
CA GLU A 265 29.83 -8.15 -48.01
C GLU A 265 30.32 -7.60 -46.67
N PHE A 266 29.60 -7.94 -45.59
CA PHE A 266 29.99 -7.56 -44.25
C PHE A 266 30.91 -8.61 -43.62
N SER A 267 31.92 -8.14 -42.90
CA SER A 267 32.88 -9.01 -42.21
C SER A 267 32.29 -9.66 -40.96
N ILE A 268 31.46 -8.91 -40.24
CA ILE A 268 30.67 -9.37 -39.09
C ILE A 268 29.26 -8.81 -39.29
N SER A 269 28.24 -9.66 -39.13
CA SER A 269 26.86 -9.27 -39.35
C SER A 269 25.88 -10.10 -38.55
N GLU A 270 24.69 -9.53 -38.32
CA GLU A 270 23.53 -10.24 -37.82
C GLU A 270 22.55 -10.48 -38.97
N ILE A 271 22.12 -11.74 -39.11
CA ILE A 271 21.31 -12.18 -40.25
C ILE A 271 19.90 -12.54 -39.77
N SER A 272 18.91 -11.78 -40.23
CA SER A 272 17.49 -12.11 -40.12
C SER A 272 17.00 -12.78 -41.39
N LYS A 273 16.10 -13.77 -41.26
CA LYS A 273 15.58 -14.55 -42.39
C LYS A 273 14.07 -14.70 -42.31
N ASP A 274 13.38 -14.13 -43.28
CA ASP A 274 11.94 -14.26 -43.44
C ASP A 274 11.60 -15.21 -44.58
N ASN A 275 10.81 -16.24 -44.28
CA ASN A 275 10.31 -17.16 -45.31
C ASN A 275 9.16 -16.49 -46.07
N VAL A 276 9.42 -16.13 -47.33
CA VAL A 276 8.40 -15.55 -48.23
C VAL A 276 7.59 -16.67 -48.88
N PHE A 277 8.26 -17.74 -49.30
CA PHE A 277 7.62 -18.88 -49.95
C PHE A 277 8.41 -20.16 -49.68
N ASN A 278 7.71 -21.26 -49.45
CA ASN A 278 8.33 -22.57 -49.26
C ASN A 278 7.48 -23.67 -49.91
N LEU A 279 8.09 -24.47 -50.78
CA LEU A 279 7.47 -25.60 -51.46
C LEU A 279 8.33 -26.85 -51.28
N PHE A 280 8.05 -27.57 -50.19
CA PHE A 280 8.79 -28.75 -49.74
C PHE A 280 10.30 -28.47 -49.64
N ASP A 281 11.15 -29.48 -49.83
CA ASP A 281 12.61 -29.31 -49.81
C ASP A 281 13.20 -28.87 -51.17
N VAL A 282 12.32 -28.65 -52.17
CA VAL A 282 12.71 -28.45 -53.56
C VAL A 282 12.88 -26.97 -53.89
N PHE A 283 12.06 -26.09 -53.30
CA PHE A 283 12.14 -24.67 -53.60
C PHE A 283 11.72 -23.81 -52.41
N SER A 284 12.58 -22.86 -52.02
CA SER A 284 12.23 -21.86 -51.01
C SER A 284 12.74 -20.49 -51.40
N ILE A 285 11.92 -19.46 -51.19
CA ILE A 285 12.32 -18.05 -51.33
C ILE A 285 12.32 -17.45 -49.93
N LYS A 286 13.46 -16.90 -49.54
CA LYS A 286 13.64 -16.19 -48.27
C LYS A 286 14.08 -14.77 -48.54
N LYS A 287 13.51 -13.84 -47.80
CA LYS A 287 14.07 -12.49 -47.69
C LYS A 287 15.11 -12.53 -46.58
N ILE A 288 16.32 -12.10 -46.90
CA ILE A 288 17.42 -12.02 -45.95
C ILE A 288 17.70 -10.55 -45.70
N GLU A 289 17.83 -10.20 -44.43
CA GLU A 289 18.28 -8.88 -43.98
C GLU A 289 19.53 -9.09 -43.16
N GLU A 290 20.63 -8.49 -43.62
CA GLU A 290 21.95 -8.61 -43.02
C GLU A 290 22.34 -7.23 -42.49
N VAL A 291 22.48 -7.11 -41.17
CA VAL A 291 22.88 -5.88 -40.49
C VAL A 291 24.36 -5.98 -40.16
N GLU A 292 25.17 -5.03 -40.64
CA GLU A 292 26.59 -5.00 -40.32
C GLU A 292 26.81 -4.75 -38.83
N LYS A 293 27.79 -5.44 -38.26
CA LYS A 293 28.25 -5.23 -36.89
C LYS A 293 29.69 -4.74 -36.89
N ASN A 294 30.00 -3.86 -35.95
CA ASN A 294 31.36 -3.48 -35.61
C ASN A 294 31.72 -4.00 -34.23
N VAL A 295 32.99 -4.39 -34.04
CA VAL A 295 33.54 -4.70 -32.72
C VAL A 295 34.18 -3.43 -32.16
N ILE A 296 33.69 -2.97 -31.03
CA ILE A 296 34.34 -1.95 -30.22
C ILE A 296 35.18 -2.66 -29.17
N ILE A 297 36.46 -2.32 -29.13
CA ILE A 297 37.39 -2.77 -28.11
C ILE A 297 37.52 -1.63 -27.09
N GLU A 298 37.04 -1.86 -25.87
CA GLU A 298 37.21 -0.96 -24.73
C GLU A 298 38.38 -1.44 -23.88
N GLU A 299 39.47 -0.68 -23.89
CA GLU A 299 40.60 -0.94 -22.99
C GLU A 299 40.39 -0.22 -21.65
N ASN A 300 40.26 -0.99 -20.57
CA ASN A 300 40.11 -0.48 -19.23
C ASN A 300 41.49 -0.21 -18.60
N SER A 301 41.75 1.05 -18.26
CA SER A 301 42.82 1.39 -17.30
C SER A 301 42.44 0.94 -15.89
N LEU A 302 43.40 0.87 -14.96
CA LEU A 302 43.10 0.58 -13.56
C LEU A 302 42.08 1.57 -12.96
N GLU A 303 42.20 2.86 -13.26
CA GLU A 303 41.26 3.88 -12.80
C GLU A 303 39.84 3.65 -13.34
N ALA A 304 39.73 3.36 -14.64
CA ALA A 304 38.45 3.02 -15.28
C ALA A 304 37.85 1.75 -14.67
N ALA A 305 38.67 0.73 -14.42
CA ALA A 305 38.24 -0.51 -13.78
C ALA A 305 37.73 -0.27 -12.35
N ILE A 306 38.40 0.61 -11.58
CA ILE A 306 37.95 0.99 -10.23
C ILE A 306 36.57 1.64 -10.28
N GLU A 307 36.33 2.57 -11.20
CA GLU A 307 35.03 3.24 -11.33
C GLU A 307 33.94 2.30 -11.86
N LYS A 308 34.27 1.42 -12.81
CA LYS A 308 33.38 0.37 -13.31
C LYS A 308 32.95 -0.57 -12.18
N GLY A 309 33.88 -1.00 -11.33
CA GLY A 309 33.56 -1.83 -10.16
C GLY A 309 32.65 -1.11 -9.15
N LYS A 310 32.89 0.18 -8.86
CA LYS A 310 31.99 0.97 -8.00
C LYS A 310 30.57 1.04 -8.56
N LYS A 311 30.44 1.28 -9.87
CA LYS A 311 29.15 1.34 -10.56
C LYS A 311 28.41 0.02 -10.45
N VAL A 312 29.07 -1.10 -10.74
CA VAL A 312 28.50 -2.45 -10.62
C VAL A 312 28.01 -2.74 -9.20
N ILE A 313 28.81 -2.43 -8.19
CA ILE A 313 28.44 -2.62 -6.78
C ILE A 313 27.21 -1.78 -6.41
N THR A 314 27.19 -0.52 -6.82
CA THR A 314 26.09 0.42 -6.52
C THR A 314 24.79 0.00 -7.19
N GLU A 315 24.83 -0.39 -8.47
CA GLU A 315 23.67 -0.88 -9.21
C GLU A 315 23.12 -2.18 -8.61
N ASN A 316 24.01 -3.13 -8.26
CA ASN A 316 23.62 -4.39 -7.63
C ASN A 316 22.96 -4.14 -6.27
N PHE A 317 23.52 -3.26 -5.45
CA PHE A 317 22.92 -2.87 -4.18
C PHE A 317 21.53 -2.27 -4.37
N ASN A 318 21.37 -1.28 -5.26
CA ASN A 318 20.10 -0.62 -5.53
C ASN A 318 19.03 -1.59 -6.07
N LYS A 319 19.41 -2.56 -6.90
CA LYS A 319 18.51 -3.59 -7.43
C LYS A 319 17.98 -4.54 -6.35
N ASN A 320 18.79 -4.80 -5.31
CA ASN A 320 18.49 -5.79 -4.27
C ASN A 320 18.04 -5.19 -2.94
N LYS A 321 17.79 -3.87 -2.88
CA LYS A 321 17.23 -3.23 -1.69
C LYS A 321 15.89 -3.84 -1.34
N THR A 322 15.71 -4.16 -0.07
CA THR A 322 14.45 -4.70 0.47
C THR A 322 13.56 -3.61 1.06
N SER A 323 14.12 -2.43 1.31
CA SER A 323 13.43 -1.28 1.88
C SER A 323 14.03 0.02 1.32
N SER A 324 13.21 1.06 1.24
CA SER A 324 13.64 2.40 0.80
C SER A 324 14.66 3.06 1.73
N GLU A 325 14.71 2.58 2.97
CA GLU A 325 15.55 3.05 4.06
C GLU A 325 16.96 2.42 4.03
N GLU A 326 17.19 1.42 3.17
CA GLU A 326 18.52 0.86 2.95
C GLU A 326 19.37 1.79 2.07
N GLU A 327 20.60 2.06 2.49
CA GLU A 327 21.48 3.02 1.85
C GLU A 327 22.93 2.53 1.79
N MET A 328 23.60 2.83 0.67
CA MET A 328 25.05 2.66 0.55
C MET A 328 25.67 3.95 1.04
N ILE A 329 26.21 3.92 2.25
CA ILE A 329 26.75 5.09 2.93
C ILE A 329 28.09 5.47 2.32
N ASP A 330 28.94 4.47 2.08
CA ASP A 330 30.24 4.70 1.46
C ASP A 330 30.77 3.43 0.78
N LEU A 331 31.67 3.63 -0.18
CA LEU A 331 32.32 2.56 -0.93
C LEU A 331 33.78 2.92 -1.20
N TYR A 332 34.67 2.30 -0.44
CA TYR A 332 36.10 2.56 -0.52
C TYR A 332 36.78 1.52 -1.40
N TYR A 333 37.62 1.98 -2.32
CA TYR A 333 38.67 1.13 -2.89
C TYR A 333 39.68 0.77 -1.79
N TYR A 334 40.03 -0.51 -1.65
CA TYR A 334 40.98 -0.98 -0.65
C TYR A 334 42.30 -1.45 -1.26
N ARG A 335 42.22 -2.38 -2.23
CA ARG A 335 43.39 -2.94 -2.92
C ARG A 335 42.99 -3.52 -4.27
N TYR A 336 43.98 -3.86 -5.08
CA TYR A 336 43.80 -4.67 -6.29
C TYR A 336 44.89 -5.73 -6.42
N SER A 337 44.61 -6.74 -7.23
CA SER A 337 45.59 -7.64 -7.81
C SER A 337 45.40 -7.68 -9.32
N GLU A 338 46.50 -7.68 -10.05
CA GLU A 338 46.51 -7.67 -11.51
C GLU A 338 46.93 -9.04 -12.05
N SER A 339 46.19 -9.51 -13.04
CA SER A 339 46.52 -10.66 -13.88
C SER A 339 46.85 -10.17 -15.29
N GLU A 340 47.20 -11.09 -16.20
CA GLU A 340 47.48 -10.74 -17.59
C GLU A 340 46.30 -10.00 -18.23
N ASP A 341 45.08 -10.52 -18.04
CA ASP A 341 43.88 -10.06 -18.76
C ASP A 341 42.90 -9.24 -17.91
N SER A 342 43.08 -9.18 -16.59
CA SER A 342 42.08 -8.55 -15.70
C SER A 342 42.66 -7.92 -14.43
N TYR A 343 41.91 -6.99 -13.86
CA TYR A 343 42.08 -6.47 -12.50
C TYR A 343 41.05 -7.12 -11.58
N THR A 344 41.50 -7.68 -10.46
CA THR A 344 40.63 -8.03 -9.33
C THR A 344 40.74 -6.92 -8.29
N ILE A 345 39.65 -6.24 -8.01
CA ILE A 345 39.61 -5.04 -7.17
C ILE A 345 38.76 -5.35 -5.93
N THR A 346 39.34 -5.14 -4.76
CA THR A 346 38.66 -5.28 -3.47
C THR A 346 38.16 -3.92 -2.99
N TYR A 347 36.88 -3.86 -2.65
CA TYR A 347 36.21 -2.71 -2.06
C TYR A 347 35.74 -3.01 -0.64
N ILE A 348 35.68 -1.98 0.19
CA ILE A 348 34.98 -2.02 1.49
C ILE A 348 33.72 -1.18 1.37
N ALA A 349 32.57 -1.83 1.44
CA ALA A 349 31.26 -1.18 1.41
C ALA A 349 30.76 -0.95 2.84
N LYS A 350 30.41 0.30 3.16
CA LYS A 350 29.65 0.66 4.36
C LYS A 350 28.19 0.85 3.96
N LYS A 351 27.30 0.04 4.54
CA LYS A 351 25.87 0.04 4.20
C LYS A 351 25.03 0.22 5.44
N LEU A 352 23.92 0.95 5.31
CA LEU A 352 22.80 0.91 6.24
C LEU A 352 21.79 -0.08 5.69
N GLU A 353 21.57 -1.20 6.39
CA GLU A 353 20.66 -2.26 5.92
C GLU A 353 19.93 -2.92 7.08
N SER A 354 18.83 -3.62 6.76
CA SER A 354 18.13 -4.44 7.75
C SER A 354 19.02 -5.62 8.16
N ILE A 355 19.26 -5.78 9.45
CA ILE A 355 20.13 -6.83 10.01
C ILE A 355 19.37 -7.89 10.81
N GLY A 356 18.08 -7.70 11.05
CA GLY A 356 17.24 -8.65 11.77
C GLY A 356 16.70 -9.76 10.87
N ILE A 357 16.65 -10.98 11.38
CA ILE A 357 15.89 -12.08 10.80
C ILE A 357 15.14 -12.81 11.90
N PHE A 358 13.88 -13.16 11.66
CA PHE A 358 13.10 -13.96 12.60
C PHE A 358 13.65 -15.39 12.64
N LYS A 359 13.86 -15.91 13.84
CA LYS A 359 14.29 -17.28 14.08
C LYS A 359 13.31 -17.93 15.05
N GLU A 360 12.59 -18.93 14.55
CA GLU A 360 11.66 -19.73 15.33
C GLU A 360 12.41 -20.46 16.47
N SER A 361 11.79 -20.50 17.63
CA SER A 361 12.31 -21.18 18.81
C SER A 361 11.96 -22.66 18.71
N SER A 362 12.95 -23.53 18.87
CA SER A 362 12.78 -25.00 18.86
C SER A 362 12.25 -25.50 20.21
N ILE A 363 11.16 -24.93 20.69
CA ILE A 363 10.50 -25.37 21.93
C ILE A 363 9.43 -26.37 21.52
N ASP A 364 9.62 -27.63 21.90
CA ASP A 364 8.61 -28.67 21.73
C ASP A 364 7.32 -28.23 22.44
N GLU A 365 6.17 -28.36 21.76
CA GLU A 365 4.83 -28.02 22.26
C GLU A 365 4.49 -28.63 23.65
N ALA A 366 5.31 -29.57 24.14
CA ALA A 366 5.17 -30.23 25.44
C ALA A 366 5.54 -29.34 26.65
N GLU A 367 6.34 -28.28 26.51
CA GLU A 367 6.72 -27.42 27.65
C GLU A 367 5.75 -26.25 27.90
N LEU A 368 4.79 -26.00 26.99
CA LEU A 368 3.83 -24.90 27.10
C LEU A 368 2.58 -25.22 27.94
N THR A 369 2.52 -26.40 28.59
CA THR A 369 1.34 -26.86 29.35
C THR A 369 1.55 -27.10 30.84
N ASN A 370 2.68 -26.68 31.43
CA ASN A 370 2.93 -26.79 32.88
C ASN A 370 2.93 -25.46 33.62
#